data_AF-A0A4V2T4M0-F1
#
_entry.id   AF-A0A4V2T4M0-F1
#
_cell.length_a   1.000
_cell.length_b   1.000
_cell.length_c   1.000
_cell.angle_alpha   90.00
_cell.angle_beta   90.00
_cell.angle_gamma   90.00
#
_symmetry.space_group_name_H-M   'P 1'
#
loop_
_entity.id
_entity.type
_entity.pdbx_description
1 polymer ?
#
loop_
_entity_poly.entity_id
_entity_poly.type
_entity_poly.pdbx_seq_one_letter_code
_entity_poly.pdbx_strand_id
1 'polypeptide(L)'
;MPQPLCDVSIKGELFFSAGVLRGSPFAGDVAYVIALWAHTDGDIASILSRMLKADIAVGTAMYLALVSSGSQKSALKAAAKAALPEWQEILLRVILSVTDPLRTERNQFAHWVWGHCTEVPDALLLTHPKTIVEHNASFRQRVLELPDRRGVIRPMPIDDTKIMVYRKADFDYAIQTAERARDLYRLLYASIADPMVPGPREQLLGDREVRAKADRLSKAAAEETRALLLV
;
A
#
# COMPACT_ATOMS: atom_id res chain seq x y z
N MET A 1 -11.51 -4.16 -7.33
CA MET A 1 -10.22 -4.69 -7.81
C MET A 1 -10.21 -4.42 -9.30
N PRO A 2 -9.24 -3.65 -9.78
CA PRO A 2 -9.17 -3.24 -11.16
C PRO A 2 -8.99 -4.46 -12.07
N GLN A 3 -9.55 -4.38 -13.28
CA GLN A 3 -9.45 -5.45 -14.28
C GLN A 3 -8.31 -5.14 -15.27
N PRO A 4 -7.66 -6.16 -15.85
CA PRO A 4 -6.75 -5.96 -16.96
C PRO A 4 -7.45 -5.31 -18.15
N LEU A 5 -6.72 -4.51 -18.93
CA LEU A 5 -7.27 -3.81 -20.09
C LEU A 5 -7.76 -4.78 -21.17
N CYS A 6 -7.06 -5.90 -21.38
CA CYS A 6 -7.41 -6.93 -22.35
C CYS A 6 -8.83 -7.50 -22.15
N ASP A 7 -9.35 -7.45 -20.92
CA ASP A 7 -10.68 -7.96 -20.57
C ASP A 7 -11.79 -6.91 -20.79
N VAL A 8 -11.41 -5.66 -21.03
CA VAL A 8 -12.32 -4.50 -21.06
C VAL A 8 -12.37 -3.84 -22.44
N SER A 9 -11.22 -3.68 -23.10
CA SER A 9 -11.07 -2.94 -24.35
C SER A 9 -9.95 -3.56 -25.18
N ILE A 10 -10.26 -3.95 -26.42
CA ILE A 10 -9.32 -4.66 -27.31
C ILE A 10 -8.74 -3.73 -28.39
N LYS A 11 -9.36 -2.57 -28.66
CA LYS A 11 -9.02 -1.75 -29.85
C LYS A 11 -8.75 -0.27 -29.59
N GLY A 12 -8.96 0.22 -28.37
CA GLY A 12 -8.77 1.64 -28.05
C GLY A 12 -7.32 2.11 -28.16
N GLU A 13 -7.15 3.40 -28.45
CA GLU A 13 -5.83 4.04 -28.52
C GLU A 13 -5.32 4.33 -27.12
N LEU A 14 -4.07 3.95 -26.87
CA LEU A 14 -3.42 4.08 -25.57
C LEU A 14 -2.46 5.25 -25.54
N PHE A 15 -2.54 6.02 -24.45
CA PHE A 15 -1.63 7.11 -24.19
C PHE A 15 -1.18 7.08 -22.73
N PHE A 16 0.14 7.19 -22.51
CA PHE A 16 0.75 7.17 -21.18
C PHE A 16 1.56 8.44 -20.95
N SER A 17 1.27 9.16 -19.88
CA SER A 17 2.00 10.38 -19.50
C SER A 17 1.64 10.77 -18.07
N ALA A 18 2.57 11.44 -17.37
CA ALA A 18 2.27 12.07 -16.09
C ALA A 18 1.13 13.12 -16.20
N GLY A 19 0.97 13.73 -17.38
CA GLY A 19 -0.12 14.68 -17.65
C GLY A 19 -1.52 14.07 -17.63
N VAL A 20 -1.65 12.74 -17.77
CA VAL A 20 -2.93 12.04 -17.74
C VAL A 20 -3.62 12.23 -16.39
N LEU A 21 -2.88 12.05 -15.29
CA LEU A 21 -3.44 12.24 -13.95
C LEU A 21 -3.90 13.68 -13.74
N ARG A 22 -3.17 14.67 -14.26
CA ARG A 22 -3.51 16.10 -14.10
C ARG A 22 -4.90 16.44 -14.64
N GLY A 23 -5.32 15.81 -15.74
CA GLY A 23 -6.64 16.02 -16.34
C GLY A 23 -7.72 15.06 -15.82
N SER A 24 -7.36 14.11 -14.95
CA SER A 24 -8.28 13.08 -14.47
C SER A 24 -9.19 13.61 -13.35
N PRO A 25 -10.49 13.24 -13.33
CA PRO A 25 -11.35 13.52 -12.19
C PRO A 25 -10.88 12.82 -10.90
N PHE A 26 -10.03 11.79 -11.00
CA PHE A 26 -9.52 11.02 -9.87
C PHE A 26 -8.22 11.58 -9.27
N ALA A 27 -7.70 12.70 -9.78
CA ALA A 27 -6.46 13.30 -9.28
C ALA A 27 -6.51 13.61 -7.77
N GLY A 28 -7.65 14.14 -7.31
CA GLY A 28 -7.89 14.42 -5.89
C GLY A 28 -7.91 13.15 -5.05
N ASP A 29 -8.61 12.11 -5.50
CA ASP A 29 -8.73 10.82 -4.82
C ASP A 29 -7.35 10.15 -4.67
N VAL A 30 -6.55 10.15 -5.74
CA VAL A 30 -5.16 9.63 -5.72
C VAL A 30 -4.29 10.39 -4.73
N ALA A 31 -4.33 11.74 -4.76
CA ALA A 31 -3.56 12.56 -3.85
C ALA A 31 -3.97 12.33 -2.38
N TYR A 32 -5.27 12.16 -2.14
CA TYR A 32 -5.81 11.89 -0.82
C TYR A 32 -5.33 10.55 -0.26
N VAL A 33 -5.36 9.47 -1.05
CA VAL A 33 -4.82 8.16 -0.64
C VAL A 33 -3.33 8.25 -0.29
N ILE A 34 -2.53 8.94 -1.11
CA ILE A 34 -1.10 9.13 -0.83
C ILE A 34 -0.89 9.91 0.48
N ALA A 35 -1.67 10.99 0.69
CA ALA A 35 -1.60 11.79 1.91
C ALA A 35 -1.98 10.98 3.16
N LEU A 36 -3.05 10.18 3.10
CA LEU A 36 -3.46 9.30 4.19
C LEU A 36 -2.32 8.36 4.61
N TRP A 37 -1.62 7.76 3.66
CA TRP A 37 -0.48 6.90 3.97
C TRP A 37 0.73 7.65 4.52
N ALA A 38 0.96 8.90 4.12
CA ALA A 38 1.99 9.73 4.72
C ALA A 38 1.68 10.04 6.20
N HIS A 39 0.42 10.32 6.52
CA HIS A 39 -0.03 10.46 7.92
C HIS A 39 0.14 9.14 8.70
N THR A 40 -0.25 8.02 8.11
CA THR A 40 -0.06 6.69 8.70
C THR A 40 1.41 6.39 8.99
N ASP A 41 2.33 6.79 8.10
CA ASP A 41 3.77 6.64 8.32
C ASP A 41 4.25 7.45 9.56
N GLY A 42 3.68 8.65 9.78
CA GLY A 42 3.90 9.44 10.99
C GLY A 42 3.30 8.82 12.27
N ASP A 43 2.12 8.22 12.17
CA ASP A 43 1.49 7.50 13.29
C ASP A 43 2.36 6.29 13.69
N ILE A 44 2.90 5.53 12.73
CA ILE A 44 3.83 4.42 12.99
C ILE A 44 5.13 4.90 13.63
N ALA A 45 5.69 6.02 13.16
CA ALA A 45 6.89 6.63 13.76
C ALA A 45 6.66 7.03 15.22
N SER A 46 5.45 7.52 15.54
CA SER A 46 5.03 7.86 16.90
C SER A 46 4.91 6.63 17.80
N ILE A 47 4.39 5.51 17.27
CA ILE A 47 4.36 4.22 17.97
C ILE A 47 5.79 3.76 18.30
N LEU A 48 6.72 3.82 17.33
CA LEU A 48 8.12 3.46 17.58
C LEU A 48 8.74 4.35 18.67
N SER A 49 8.58 5.67 18.56
CA SER A 49 9.15 6.62 19.51
C SER A 49 8.70 6.33 20.94
N ARG A 50 7.43 5.95 21.10
CA ARG A 50 6.87 5.58 22.40
C ARG A 50 7.46 4.28 22.94
N MET A 51 7.66 3.25 22.11
CA MET A 51 8.33 2.01 22.52
C MET A 51 9.78 2.27 22.97
N LEU A 52 10.47 3.20 22.32
CA LEU A 52 11.83 3.59 22.68
C LEU A 52 11.90 4.46 23.94
N LYS A 53 10.77 4.95 24.45
CA LYS A 53 10.69 5.99 25.50
C LYS A 53 11.55 7.21 25.17
N ALA A 54 11.67 7.50 23.88
CA ALA A 54 12.48 8.60 23.36
C ALA A 54 11.61 9.86 23.19
N ASP A 55 12.29 10.99 23.04
CA ASP A 55 11.65 12.17 22.46
C ASP A 55 11.05 11.81 21.09
N ILE A 56 9.82 12.29 20.82
CA ILE A 56 9.07 11.92 19.61
C ILE A 56 9.80 12.40 18.35
N ALA A 57 10.44 13.57 18.38
CA ALA A 57 11.18 14.08 17.23
C ALA A 57 12.41 13.21 16.95
N VAL A 58 13.12 12.78 17.99
CA VAL A 58 14.28 11.87 17.87
C VAL A 58 13.87 10.50 17.32
N GLY A 59 12.84 9.87 17.89
CA GLY A 59 12.36 8.56 17.43
C GLY A 59 11.79 8.62 16.00
N THR A 60 11.12 9.72 15.64
CA THR A 60 10.62 9.95 14.28
C THR A 60 11.77 10.10 13.28
N ALA A 61 12.79 10.92 13.61
CA ALA A 61 13.97 11.07 12.77
C ALA A 61 14.67 9.72 12.53
N MET A 62 14.82 8.90 13.57
CA MET A 62 15.37 7.56 13.45
C MET A 62 14.53 6.67 12.54
N TYR A 63 13.20 6.67 12.69
CA TYR A 63 12.30 5.87 11.86
C TYR A 63 12.34 6.28 10.38
N LEU A 64 12.33 7.59 10.11
CA LEU A 64 12.35 8.12 8.75
C LEU A 64 13.72 7.96 8.07
N ALA A 65 14.80 7.85 8.84
CA ALA A 65 16.12 7.50 8.31
C ALA A 65 16.21 6.06 7.77
N LEU A 66 15.24 5.19 8.12
CA LEU A 66 15.15 3.84 7.56
C LEU A 66 14.58 3.92 6.13
N VAL A 67 15.48 3.76 5.15
CA VAL A 67 15.18 3.97 3.72
C VAL A 67 14.16 2.99 3.15
N SER A 68 14.04 1.77 3.71
CA SER A 68 13.12 0.76 3.21
C SER A 68 11.98 0.47 4.17
N SER A 69 10.79 0.22 3.63
CA SER A 69 9.62 -0.22 4.41
C SER A 69 9.88 -1.54 5.14
N GLY A 70 10.72 -2.41 4.59
CA GLY A 70 11.17 -3.64 5.25
C GLY A 70 12.00 -3.35 6.50
N SER A 71 12.96 -2.43 6.41
CA SER A 71 13.79 -1.99 7.55
C SER A 71 12.95 -1.34 8.64
N GLN A 72 12.01 -0.47 8.24
CA GLN A 72 11.04 0.16 9.15
C GLN A 72 10.23 -0.87 9.94
N LYS A 73 9.66 -1.87 9.25
CA LYS A 73 8.87 -2.94 9.90
C LYS A 73 9.71 -3.82 10.81
N SER A 74 10.93 -4.17 10.41
CA SER A 74 11.83 -4.97 11.23
C SER A 74 12.22 -4.24 12.51
N ALA A 75 12.52 -2.94 12.43
CA ALA A 75 12.79 -2.11 13.60
C ALA A 75 11.57 -2.02 14.52
N LEU A 76 10.37 -1.81 13.96
CA LEU A 76 9.13 -1.73 14.73
C LEU A 76 8.84 -3.03 15.48
N LYS A 77 8.97 -4.19 14.82
CA LYS A 77 8.78 -5.51 15.44
C LYS A 77 9.82 -5.79 16.53
N ALA A 78 11.09 -5.43 16.29
CA ALA A 78 12.15 -5.62 17.27
C ALA A 78 11.91 -4.75 18.53
N ALA A 79 11.54 -3.48 18.34
CA ALA A 79 11.20 -2.57 19.43
C ALA A 79 9.98 -3.08 20.21
N ALA A 80 8.94 -3.55 19.53
CA ALA A 80 7.74 -4.09 20.16
C ALA A 80 8.04 -5.29 21.03
N LYS A 81 8.82 -6.24 20.52
CA LYS A 81 9.24 -7.43 21.27
C LYS A 81 10.04 -7.09 22.53
N ALA A 82 10.79 -5.99 22.51
CA ALA A 82 11.63 -5.57 23.63
C ALA A 82 10.87 -4.72 24.66
N ALA A 83 9.91 -3.92 24.23
CA ALA A 83 9.32 -2.85 25.04
C ALA A 83 7.85 -3.06 25.43
N LEU A 84 7.09 -3.86 24.67
CA LEU A 84 5.65 -4.02 24.87
C LEU A 84 5.31 -5.31 25.62
N PRO A 85 4.26 -5.32 26.46
CA PRO A 85 3.62 -6.55 26.93
C PRO A 85 3.16 -7.42 25.74
N GLU A 86 3.12 -8.73 25.96
CA GLU A 86 2.83 -9.73 24.91
C GLU A 86 1.53 -9.41 24.14
N TRP A 87 0.46 -9.01 24.81
CA TRP A 87 -0.81 -8.68 24.15
C TRP A 87 -0.72 -7.49 23.19
N GLN A 88 0.08 -6.47 23.51
CA GLN A 88 0.30 -5.30 22.63
C GLN A 88 1.23 -5.65 21.46
N GLU A 89 2.23 -6.50 21.70
CA GLU A 89 3.11 -7.04 20.64
C GLU A 89 2.31 -7.83 19.61
N ILE A 90 1.42 -8.72 20.08
CA ILE A 90 0.53 -9.49 19.21
C ILE A 90 -0.38 -8.54 18.44
N LEU A 91 -0.98 -7.55 19.10
CA LEU A 91 -1.89 -6.60 18.46
C LEU A 91 -1.19 -5.81 17.36
N LEU A 92 0.04 -5.32 17.60
CA LEU A 92 0.85 -4.69 16.56
C LEU A 92 1.07 -5.63 15.35
N ARG A 93 1.43 -6.89 15.59
CA ARG A 93 1.62 -7.87 14.51
C ARG A 93 0.34 -8.11 13.72
N VAL A 94 -0.81 -8.14 14.39
CA VAL A 94 -2.12 -8.21 13.74
C VAL A 94 -2.31 -7.00 12.83
N ILE A 95 -2.18 -5.78 13.35
CA ILE A 95 -2.39 -4.54 12.58
C ILE A 95 -1.45 -4.45 11.39
N LEU A 96 -0.17 -4.75 11.56
CA LEU A 96 0.79 -4.82 10.45
C LEU A 96 0.30 -5.81 9.38
N SER A 97 -0.14 -7.00 9.77
CA SER A 97 -0.57 -8.00 8.80
C SER A 97 -1.87 -7.64 8.07
N VAL A 98 -2.78 -6.86 8.69
CA VAL A 98 -4.04 -6.40 8.08
C VAL A 98 -3.76 -5.23 7.14
N THR A 99 -2.90 -4.31 7.53
CA THR A 99 -2.68 -3.05 6.78
C THR A 99 -1.62 -3.18 5.69
N ASP A 100 -0.69 -4.12 5.81
CA ASP A 100 0.40 -4.31 4.84
C ASP A 100 -0.08 -4.53 3.40
N PRO A 101 -1.06 -5.42 3.12
CA PRO A 101 -1.58 -5.59 1.77
C PRO A 101 -2.16 -4.31 1.18
N LEU A 102 -2.82 -3.48 2.01
CA LEU A 102 -3.51 -2.25 1.62
C LEU A 102 -2.54 -1.17 1.11
N ARG A 103 -1.27 -1.21 1.53
CA ARG A 103 -0.23 -0.26 1.09
C ARG A 103 0.16 -0.45 -0.38
N THR A 104 -0.17 -1.61 -0.96
CA THR A 104 0.20 -1.95 -2.34
C THR A 104 -0.44 -0.99 -3.35
N GLU A 105 -1.73 -0.69 -3.20
CA GLU A 105 -2.43 0.25 -4.09
C GLU A 105 -1.82 1.65 -4.04
N ARG A 106 -1.50 2.16 -2.84
CA ARG A 106 -0.78 3.44 -2.71
C ARG A 106 0.55 3.42 -3.46
N ASN A 107 1.32 2.34 -3.37
CA ASN A 107 2.60 2.26 -4.06
C ASN A 107 2.42 2.24 -5.59
N GLN A 108 1.36 1.60 -6.08
CA GLN A 108 1.01 1.65 -7.50
C GLN A 108 0.65 3.08 -7.89
N PHE A 109 -0.21 3.77 -7.13
CA PHE A 109 -0.54 5.17 -7.39
C PHE A 109 0.70 6.09 -7.41
N ALA A 110 1.65 5.90 -6.48
CA ALA A 110 2.82 6.75 -6.39
C ALA A 110 3.89 6.46 -7.47
N HIS A 111 3.98 5.22 -7.97
CA HIS A 111 5.14 4.78 -8.74
C HIS A 111 4.83 4.17 -10.11
N TRP A 112 3.56 3.92 -10.43
CA TRP A 112 3.17 3.38 -11.73
C TRP A 112 2.89 4.49 -12.74
N VAL A 113 2.88 4.11 -14.01
CA VAL A 113 2.66 5.04 -15.11
C VAL A 113 1.16 5.16 -15.37
N TRP A 114 0.69 6.40 -15.40
CA TRP A 114 -0.69 6.75 -15.70
C TRP A 114 -0.96 6.77 -17.20
N GLY A 115 -2.10 6.20 -17.60
CA GLY A 115 -2.55 6.21 -18.98
C GLY A 115 -4.05 6.39 -19.16
N HIS A 116 -4.47 6.61 -20.39
CA HIS A 116 -5.87 6.60 -20.79
C HIS A 116 -6.05 5.70 -22.02
N CYS A 117 -7.29 5.24 -22.22
CA CYS A 117 -7.72 4.55 -23.42
C CYS A 117 -8.97 5.24 -23.97
N THR A 118 -9.04 5.45 -25.28
CA THR A 118 -10.18 6.11 -25.92
C THR A 118 -11.49 5.32 -25.82
N GLU A 119 -11.45 3.99 -25.66
CA GLU A 119 -12.64 3.14 -25.48
C GLU A 119 -13.15 3.08 -24.03
N VAL A 120 -12.34 3.50 -23.05
CA VAL A 120 -12.73 3.57 -21.62
C VAL A 120 -12.44 4.95 -21.04
N PRO A 121 -13.11 6.01 -21.53
CA PRO A 121 -12.81 7.40 -21.16
C PRO A 121 -13.16 7.74 -19.70
N ASP A 122 -13.94 6.90 -19.03
CA ASP A 122 -14.36 7.02 -17.63
C ASP A 122 -13.35 6.39 -16.64
N ALA A 123 -12.25 5.83 -17.15
CA ALA A 123 -11.27 5.10 -16.35
C ALA A 123 -9.87 5.71 -16.44
N LEU A 124 -9.04 5.39 -15.44
CA LEU A 124 -7.61 5.67 -15.45
C LEU A 124 -6.84 4.36 -15.59
N LEU A 125 -5.83 4.35 -16.44
CA LEU A 125 -4.98 3.17 -16.62
C LEU A 125 -3.73 3.30 -15.76
N LEU A 126 -3.33 2.18 -15.15
CA LEU A 126 -2.05 2.07 -14.45
C LEU A 126 -1.29 0.86 -14.94
N THR A 127 0.00 1.04 -15.19
CA THR A 127 0.92 -0.08 -15.47
C THR A 127 2.26 0.14 -14.80
N HIS A 128 2.93 -0.96 -14.47
CA HIS A 128 4.30 -0.90 -13.98
C HIS A 128 5.21 -0.21 -15.02
N PRO A 129 6.16 0.67 -14.62
CA PRO A 129 7.03 1.38 -15.56
C PRO A 129 7.83 0.46 -16.50
N LYS A 130 8.16 -0.74 -16.02
CA LYS A 130 8.82 -1.79 -16.82
C LYS A 130 8.04 -2.13 -18.10
N THR A 131 6.70 -2.19 -18.06
CA THR A 131 5.87 -2.45 -19.25
C THR A 131 6.08 -1.38 -20.31
N ILE A 132 6.18 -0.11 -19.91
CA ILE A 132 6.46 1.02 -20.82
C ILE A 132 7.88 0.95 -21.36
N VAL A 133 8.86 0.60 -20.52
CA VAL A 133 10.26 0.43 -20.95
C VAL A 133 10.40 -0.71 -21.96
N GLU A 134 9.75 -1.85 -21.72
CA GLU A 134 9.73 -3.01 -22.63
C GLU A 134 9.12 -2.63 -23.97
N HIS A 135 7.97 -1.95 -23.97
CA HIS A 135 7.34 -1.44 -25.18
C HIS A 135 8.26 -0.45 -25.92
N ASN A 136 8.82 0.54 -25.24
CA ASN A 136 9.73 1.52 -25.83
C ASN A 136 11.03 0.90 -26.38
N ALA A 137 11.57 -0.13 -25.71
CA ALA A 137 12.74 -0.84 -26.17
C ALA A 137 12.49 -1.55 -27.50
N SER A 138 11.26 -2.06 -27.73
CA SER A 138 10.88 -2.70 -28.99
C SER A 138 10.92 -1.76 -30.20
N PHE A 139 10.79 -0.44 -30.00
CA PHE A 139 10.98 0.57 -31.06
C PHE A 139 12.46 0.90 -31.33
N ARG A 140 13.38 0.44 -30.49
CA ARG A 140 14.82 0.77 -30.58
C ARG A 140 15.67 -0.44 -30.95
N GLN A 141 15.15 -1.65 -30.74
CA GLN A 141 15.85 -2.88 -31.05
C GLN A 141 15.56 -3.35 -32.48
N ARG A 142 16.63 -3.66 -33.21
CA ARG A 142 16.56 -4.35 -34.50
C ARG A 142 16.24 -5.81 -34.23
N VAL A 143 15.11 -6.30 -34.74
CA VAL A 143 14.63 -7.67 -34.47
C VAL A 143 15.03 -8.62 -35.61
N LEU A 144 15.34 -8.07 -36.78
CA LEU A 144 15.81 -8.82 -37.95
C LEU A 144 16.94 -8.05 -38.65
N GLU A 145 18.03 -8.73 -38.99
CA GLU A 145 19.01 -8.21 -39.95
C GLU A 145 18.66 -8.69 -41.35
N LEU A 146 18.52 -7.74 -42.27
CA LEU A 146 18.31 -8.01 -43.69
C LEU A 146 19.63 -8.47 -44.34
N PRO A 147 19.58 -9.14 -45.50
CA PRO A 147 20.77 -9.58 -46.23
C PRO A 147 21.78 -8.47 -46.54
N ASP A 148 21.34 -7.21 -46.57
CA ASP A 148 22.17 -6.02 -46.77
C ASP A 148 22.68 -5.37 -45.47
N ARG A 149 22.58 -6.09 -44.33
CA ARG A 149 22.99 -5.66 -42.98
C ARG A 149 22.19 -4.50 -42.40
N ARG A 150 21.09 -4.09 -43.03
CA ARG A 150 20.14 -3.16 -42.40
C ARG A 150 19.28 -3.92 -41.39
N GLY A 151 19.02 -3.30 -40.24
CA GLY A 151 18.11 -3.87 -39.26
C GLY A 151 16.68 -3.39 -39.45
N VAL A 152 15.71 -4.29 -39.31
CA VAL A 152 14.29 -3.94 -39.24
C VAL A 152 13.88 -3.88 -37.78
N ILE A 153 13.35 -2.73 -37.39
CA ILE A 153 12.67 -2.56 -36.10
C ILE A 153 11.24 -3.07 -36.28
N ARG A 154 10.81 -3.98 -35.41
CA ARG A 154 9.41 -4.42 -35.32
C ARG A 154 8.92 -4.15 -33.90
N PRO A 155 8.23 -3.03 -33.67
CA PRO A 155 7.69 -2.73 -32.36
C PRO A 155 6.72 -3.83 -31.94
N MET A 156 6.85 -4.27 -30.70
CA MET A 156 5.90 -5.20 -30.10
C MET A 156 4.70 -4.42 -29.60
N PRO A 157 3.48 -4.99 -29.68
CA PRO A 157 2.33 -4.41 -29.00
C PRO A 157 2.65 -4.28 -27.50
N ILE A 158 2.13 -3.23 -26.87
CA ILE A 158 2.19 -3.13 -25.41
C ILE A 158 1.37 -4.27 -24.80
N ASP A 159 1.89 -4.87 -23.72
CA ASP A 159 1.24 -5.97 -23.03
C ASP A 159 0.06 -5.45 -22.19
N ASP A 160 -1.14 -5.54 -22.76
CA ASP A 160 -2.40 -5.05 -22.19
C ASP A 160 -2.91 -5.89 -21.01
N THR A 161 -2.39 -7.11 -20.83
CA THR A 161 -2.64 -7.94 -19.64
C THR A 161 -2.01 -7.34 -18.37
N LYS A 162 -1.02 -6.45 -18.54
CA LYS A 162 -0.32 -5.74 -17.44
C LYS A 162 -0.83 -4.32 -17.21
N ILE A 163 -1.82 -3.87 -17.98
CA ILE A 163 -2.42 -2.55 -17.84
C ILE A 163 -3.72 -2.71 -17.06
N MET A 164 -3.81 -2.07 -15.89
CA MET A 164 -4.96 -2.17 -15.01
C MET A 164 -5.90 -0.99 -15.22
N VAL A 165 -7.20 -1.26 -15.32
CA VAL A 165 -8.27 -0.28 -15.52
C VAL A 165 -8.89 0.08 -14.16
N TYR A 166 -8.65 1.31 -13.70
CA TYR A 166 -9.19 1.85 -12.45
C TYR A 166 -10.40 2.73 -12.69
N ARG A 167 -11.48 2.45 -11.97
CA ARG A 167 -12.72 3.26 -12.00
C ARG A 167 -13.01 3.85 -10.63
N LYS A 168 -14.06 4.68 -10.55
CA LYS A 168 -14.49 5.33 -9.31
C LYS A 168 -14.59 4.36 -8.12
N ALA A 169 -15.19 3.19 -8.32
CA ALA A 169 -15.32 2.17 -7.27
C ALA A 169 -13.96 1.67 -6.73
N ASP A 170 -12.93 1.60 -7.56
CA ASP A 170 -11.58 1.21 -7.12
C ASP A 170 -10.91 2.32 -6.31
N PHE A 171 -11.11 3.59 -6.68
CA PHE A 171 -10.62 4.73 -5.90
C PHE A 171 -11.36 4.87 -4.56
N ASP A 172 -12.67 4.69 -4.54
CA ASP A 172 -13.46 4.70 -3.29
C ASP A 172 -13.01 3.60 -2.34
N TYR A 173 -12.74 2.41 -2.87
CA TYR A 173 -12.19 1.31 -2.10
C TYR A 173 -10.78 1.62 -1.56
N ALA A 174 -9.89 2.20 -2.39
CA ALA A 174 -8.54 2.61 -1.97
C ALA A 174 -8.57 3.66 -0.86
N ILE A 175 -9.51 4.61 -0.93
CA ILE A 175 -9.73 5.62 0.13
C ILE A 175 -10.19 4.94 1.42
N GLN A 176 -11.26 4.14 1.35
CA GLN A 176 -11.82 3.47 2.53
C GLN A 176 -10.78 2.59 3.24
N THR A 177 -9.97 1.86 2.47
CA THR A 177 -8.93 0.99 3.03
C THR A 177 -7.75 1.78 3.62
N ALA A 178 -7.38 2.91 3.02
CA ALA A 178 -6.35 3.80 3.57
C ALA A 178 -6.82 4.49 4.86
N GLU A 179 -8.08 4.94 4.93
CA GLU A 179 -8.68 5.49 6.14
C GLU A 179 -8.75 4.45 7.25
N ARG A 180 -9.24 3.24 6.93
CA ARG A 180 -9.24 2.11 7.87
C ARG A 180 -7.84 1.83 8.40
N ALA A 181 -6.83 1.78 7.54
CA ALA A 181 -5.45 1.55 7.98
C ALA A 181 -4.96 2.62 8.96
N ARG A 182 -5.19 3.91 8.65
CA ARG A 182 -4.86 5.03 9.53
C ARG A 182 -5.54 4.89 10.89
N ASP A 183 -6.84 4.62 10.90
CA ASP A 183 -7.62 4.54 12.14
C ASP A 183 -7.17 3.35 13.00
N LEU A 184 -6.84 2.21 12.40
CA LEU A 184 -6.24 1.06 13.10
C LEU A 184 -4.91 1.42 13.77
N TYR A 185 -4.01 2.15 13.09
CA TYR A 185 -2.75 2.57 13.70
C TYR A 185 -2.95 3.58 14.83
N ARG A 186 -3.90 4.49 14.71
CA ARG A 186 -4.23 5.46 15.78
C ARG A 186 -4.82 4.80 17.01
N LEU A 187 -5.73 3.85 16.82
CA LEU A 187 -6.27 3.05 17.92
C LEU A 187 -5.20 2.19 18.58
N LEU A 188 -4.26 1.65 17.80
CA LEU A 188 -3.11 0.92 18.34
C LEU A 188 -2.21 1.84 19.17
N TYR A 189 -1.90 3.03 18.65
CA TYR A 189 -1.14 4.03 19.41
C TYR A 189 -1.83 4.36 20.73
N ALA A 190 -3.13 4.62 20.72
CA ALA A 190 -3.91 4.89 21.94
C ALA A 190 -3.87 3.71 22.92
N SER A 191 -4.01 2.47 22.42
CA SER A 191 -3.95 1.24 23.23
C SER A 191 -2.57 1.00 23.86
N ILE A 192 -1.49 1.43 23.18
CA ILE A 192 -0.13 1.41 23.72
C ILE A 192 0.07 2.58 24.70
N ALA A 193 -0.54 3.72 24.44
CA ALA A 193 -0.36 4.91 25.22
C ALA A 193 -1.03 4.86 26.58
N ASP A 194 -2.26 4.36 26.62
CA ASP A 194 -3.03 4.20 27.83
C ASP A 194 -3.64 2.78 27.87
N PRO A 195 -2.87 1.78 28.31
CA PRO A 195 -3.31 0.39 28.31
C PRO A 195 -4.47 0.10 29.26
N MET A 196 -4.74 1.01 30.20
CA MET A 196 -5.82 0.85 31.18
C MET A 196 -7.18 1.29 30.63
N VAL A 197 -7.20 2.06 29.55
CA VAL A 197 -8.42 2.47 28.86
C VAL A 197 -8.79 1.40 27.82
N PRO A 198 -9.87 0.63 28.02
CA PRO A 198 -10.18 -0.51 27.15
C PRO A 198 -10.76 -0.10 25.79
N GLY A 199 -11.37 1.10 25.69
CA GLY A 199 -12.10 1.55 24.50
C GLY A 199 -11.33 1.42 23.17
N PRO A 200 -10.09 1.92 23.05
CA PRO A 200 -9.30 1.76 21.82
C PRO A 200 -9.03 0.30 21.47
N ARG A 201 -8.72 -0.55 22.46
CA ARG A 201 -8.48 -1.98 22.26
C ARG A 201 -9.75 -2.70 21.82
N GLU A 202 -10.88 -2.43 22.47
CA GLU A 202 -12.18 -3.00 22.12
C GLU A 202 -12.61 -2.60 20.70
N GLN A 203 -12.36 -1.35 20.30
CA GLN A 203 -12.61 -0.90 18.92
C GLN A 203 -11.73 -1.63 17.90
N LEU A 204 -10.44 -1.84 18.20
CA LEU A 204 -9.57 -2.66 17.34
C LEU A 204 -10.09 -4.08 17.20
N LEU A 205 -10.47 -4.71 18.31
CA LEU A 205 -10.96 -6.08 18.35
C LEU A 205 -12.40 -6.22 17.82
N GLY A 206 -13.12 -5.11 17.64
CA GLY A 206 -14.39 -5.04 16.92
C GLY A 206 -14.24 -5.16 15.41
N ASP A 207 -13.07 -4.88 14.85
CA ASP A 207 -12.78 -5.11 13.44
C ASP A 207 -12.67 -6.62 13.15
N ARG A 208 -13.46 -7.10 12.19
CA ARG A 208 -13.58 -8.54 11.87
C ARG A 208 -12.26 -9.20 11.49
N GLU A 209 -11.42 -8.52 10.70
CA GLU A 209 -10.14 -9.10 10.25
C GLU A 209 -9.10 -9.03 11.36
N VAL A 210 -9.09 -7.94 12.13
CA VAL A 210 -8.24 -7.82 13.32
C VAL A 210 -8.59 -8.92 14.31
N ARG A 211 -9.86 -9.12 14.66
CA ARG A 211 -10.31 -10.20 15.54
C ARG A 211 -9.86 -11.56 15.04
N ALA A 212 -10.19 -11.89 13.79
CA ALA A 212 -9.88 -13.21 13.22
C ALA A 212 -8.38 -13.51 13.23
N LYS A 213 -7.52 -12.49 13.09
CA LYS A 213 -6.07 -12.65 13.16
C LYS A 213 -5.55 -12.65 14.60
N ALA A 214 -6.13 -11.85 15.50
CA ALA A 214 -5.82 -11.86 16.92
C ALA A 214 -6.10 -13.25 17.52
N ASP A 215 -7.26 -13.83 17.24
CA ASP A 215 -7.64 -15.18 17.68
C ASP A 215 -6.66 -16.26 17.21
N ARG A 216 -6.12 -16.11 16.00
CA ARG A 216 -5.14 -17.05 15.45
C ARG A 216 -3.78 -16.90 16.14
N LEU A 217 -3.32 -15.68 16.37
CA LEU A 217 -2.01 -15.40 16.95
C LEU A 217 -1.99 -15.60 18.47
N SER A 218 -3.12 -15.47 19.15
CA SER A 218 -3.23 -15.62 20.61
C SER A 218 -3.33 -17.08 21.08
N LYS A 219 -3.50 -18.06 20.17
CA LYS A 219 -3.67 -19.49 20.53
C LYS A 219 -2.56 -20.04 21.43
N ALA A 220 -1.33 -19.57 21.23
CA ALA A 220 -0.16 -20.01 21.99
C ALA A 220 0.27 -19.00 23.08
N ALA A 221 -0.49 -17.93 23.29
CA ALA A 221 -0.15 -16.88 24.22
C ALA A 221 -0.53 -17.24 25.67
N ALA A 222 0.05 -16.53 26.63
CA ALA A 222 -0.29 -16.67 28.04
C ALA A 222 -1.81 -16.46 28.27
N GLU A 223 -2.35 -17.06 29.33
CA GLU A 223 -3.77 -16.96 29.65
C GLU A 223 -4.23 -15.51 29.86
N GLU A 224 -3.42 -14.71 30.55
CA GLU A 224 -3.65 -13.28 30.77
C GLU A 224 -3.70 -12.49 29.44
N THR A 225 -2.79 -12.82 28.50
CA THR A 225 -2.78 -12.24 27.15
C THR A 225 -4.04 -12.60 26.37
N ARG A 226 -4.48 -13.87 26.45
CA ARG A 226 -5.71 -14.33 25.80
C ARG A 226 -6.94 -13.63 26.38
N ALA A 227 -7.02 -13.45 27.69
CA ALA A 227 -8.11 -12.74 28.34
C ALA A 227 -8.26 -11.29 27.84
N LEU A 228 -7.16 -10.62 27.52
CA LEU A 228 -7.18 -9.25 27.00
C LEU A 228 -7.51 -9.15 25.50
N LEU A 229 -7.29 -10.21 24.73
CA LEU A 229 -7.47 -10.24 23.27
C LEU A 229 -8.78 -10.92 22.82
N LEU A 230 -9.44 -11.68 23.70
CA LEU A 230 -10.67 -12.43 23.41
C LEU A 230 -11.94 -11.78 24.00
N VAL A 231 -11.84 -10.58 24.57
CA VAL A 231 -12.98 -9.78 25.07
C VAL A 231 -13.97 -9.47 23.96
#